data_AF-A0A7X8XFF9-F1
#
_entry.id   AF-A0A7X8XFF9-F1
#
_cell.length_a   1.000
_cell.length_b   1.000
_cell.length_c   1.000
_cell.angle_alpha   90.00
_cell.angle_beta   90.00
_cell.angle_gamma   90.00
#
_symmetry.space_group_name_H-M   'P 1'
#
loop_
_entity.id
_entity.type
_entity.pdbx_description
1 polymer ?
#
loop_
_entity_poly.entity_id
_entity_poly.type
_entity_poly.pdbx_seq_one_letter_code
_entity_poly.pdbx_strand_id
1 'polypeptide(L)'
;KKNIVLLLLTLLSASLFAAFQYEVVTEYYSPPSHNRPDGNYFVVNITSGTGDLYIVDKIDKMCNVDNNNEVLKNVMSDYGYINMKTNEYSRGTWETMVVKDKREEWGKNIYQTGYKLGKFSEGDSIGIWIDNKQMKGGAERSTSVHTEFFTYGTGYKLGQQDMLGTDLAQLAYDKNPKTIYFGFHKVESPTFGQPLPGMLPTFLLGGSVLGAVGLKRRRNRA
;
A
#
# COMPACT_ATOMS: atom_id res chain seq x y z
N LYS A 1 -29.26 12.73 -32.24
CA LYS A 1 -27.95 13.38 -31.95
C LYS A 1 -27.81 13.78 -30.48
N LYS A 2 -28.73 14.55 -29.85
CA LYS A 2 -28.67 14.89 -28.41
C LYS A 2 -28.59 13.68 -27.46
N ASN A 3 -29.37 12.62 -27.72
CA ASN A 3 -29.39 11.43 -26.85
C ASN A 3 -28.09 10.63 -26.91
N ILE A 4 -27.36 10.66 -28.03
CA ILE A 4 -26.07 9.98 -28.19
C ILE A 4 -24.97 10.72 -27.42
N VAL A 5 -25.00 12.05 -27.41
CA VAL A 5 -24.04 12.88 -26.64
C VAL A 5 -24.26 12.71 -25.13
N LEU A 6 -25.52 12.64 -24.69
CA LEU A 6 -25.84 12.35 -23.29
C LEU A 6 -25.38 10.94 -22.89
N LEU A 7 -25.58 9.94 -23.76
CA LEU A 7 -25.15 8.56 -23.53
C LEU A 7 -23.61 8.44 -23.48
N LEU A 8 -22.91 9.14 -24.37
CA LEU A 8 -21.45 9.23 -24.38
C LEU A 8 -20.92 9.95 -23.14
N LEU A 9 -21.56 11.02 -22.69
CA LEU A 9 -21.19 11.72 -21.45
C LEU A 9 -21.40 10.82 -20.22
N THR A 10 -22.49 10.06 -20.15
CA THR A 10 -22.73 9.10 -19.05
C THR A 10 -21.75 7.94 -19.07
N LEU A 11 -21.37 7.43 -20.26
CA LEU A 11 -20.37 6.36 -20.42
C LEU A 11 -18.94 6.84 -20.11
N LEU A 12 -18.60 8.09 -20.47
CA LEU A 12 -17.31 8.72 -20.14
C LEU A 12 -17.22 9.11 -18.66
N SER A 13 -18.33 9.50 -18.02
CA SER A 13 -18.35 9.75 -16.58
C SER A 13 -18.33 8.47 -15.73
N ALA A 14 -18.70 7.33 -16.30
CA ALA A 14 -18.67 6.03 -15.61
C ALA A 14 -17.27 5.38 -15.55
N SER A 15 -16.23 6.02 -16.10
CA SER A 15 -14.88 5.45 -16.20
C SER A 15 -13.79 6.25 -15.46
N LEU A 16 -14.18 7.24 -14.63
CA LEU A 16 -13.25 8.13 -13.93
C LEU A 16 -13.22 7.80 -12.43
N PHE A 17 -12.67 6.64 -12.10
CA PHE A 17 -12.42 6.24 -10.71
C PHE A 17 -11.01 6.62 -10.27
N ALA A 18 -10.88 7.09 -9.03
CA ALA A 18 -9.58 7.29 -8.42
C ALA A 18 -8.90 5.94 -8.23
N ALA A 19 -7.79 5.72 -8.94
CA ALA A 19 -6.92 4.57 -8.71
C ALA A 19 -6.52 4.52 -7.23
N PHE A 20 -6.52 3.34 -6.63
CA PHE A 20 -6.11 3.22 -5.23
C PHE A 20 -4.61 3.52 -5.15
N GLN A 21 -4.20 4.51 -4.37
CA GLN A 21 -2.82 4.96 -4.25
C GLN A 21 -2.44 5.09 -2.78
N TYR A 22 -1.20 4.76 -2.49
CA TYR A 22 -0.61 4.94 -1.17
C TYR A 22 0.82 5.46 -1.33
N GLU A 23 1.32 6.08 -0.27
CA GLU A 23 2.69 6.50 -0.12
C GLU A 23 3.23 5.96 1.22
N VAL A 24 4.48 5.49 1.22
CA VAL A 24 5.18 5.12 2.45
C VAL A 24 6.11 6.26 2.82
N VAL A 25 5.72 7.04 3.83
CA VAL A 25 6.47 8.20 4.28
C VAL A 25 7.42 7.76 5.39
N THR A 26 8.72 8.03 5.21
CA THR A 26 9.75 7.74 6.21
C THR A 26 10.13 8.96 7.01
N GLU A 27 10.27 8.79 8.31
CA GLU A 27 10.86 9.79 9.19
C GLU A 27 12.05 9.17 9.92
N TYR A 28 13.18 9.87 9.85
CA TYR A 28 14.32 9.53 10.70
C TYR A 28 14.05 10.04 12.12
N TYR A 29 14.14 9.15 13.08
CA TYR A 29 14.07 9.53 14.49
C TYR A 29 15.44 9.32 15.13
N SER A 30 15.98 10.41 15.65
CA SER A 30 17.10 10.38 16.58
C SER A 30 16.54 10.62 17.99
N PRO A 31 16.58 9.62 18.88
CA PRO A 31 16.18 9.84 20.26
C PRO A 31 17.07 10.88 20.94
N PRO A 32 16.54 11.70 21.87
CA PRO A 32 17.32 12.70 22.59
C PRO A 32 18.43 12.12 23.49
N SER A 33 18.44 10.80 23.72
CA SER A 33 19.44 10.09 24.51
C SER A 33 19.86 8.79 23.82
N HIS A 34 21.14 8.44 23.94
CA HIS A 34 21.78 7.25 23.34
C HIS A 34 21.23 5.91 23.88
N ASN A 35 20.19 5.95 24.72
CA ASN A 35 19.57 4.79 25.34
C ASN A 35 18.40 4.25 24.52
N ARG A 36 18.03 4.93 23.43
CA ARG A 36 17.07 4.42 22.46
C ARG A 36 17.75 4.27 21.11
N PRO A 37 17.38 3.24 20.34
CA PRO A 37 18.03 2.96 19.08
C PRO A 37 17.50 3.85 17.93
N ASP A 38 18.41 4.55 17.25
CA ASP A 38 18.18 5.38 16.06
C ASP A 38 17.70 4.59 14.84
N GLY A 39 16.72 5.12 14.10
CA GLY A 39 16.39 4.57 12.79
C GLY A 39 15.11 5.10 12.15
N ASN A 40 14.76 4.46 11.03
CA ASN A 40 13.68 4.92 10.17
C ASN A 40 12.32 4.39 10.65
N TYR A 41 11.43 5.32 10.94
CA TYR A 41 10.01 5.08 11.11
C TYR A 41 9.34 5.24 9.76
N PHE A 42 8.22 4.57 9.58
CA PHE A 42 7.39 4.83 8.41
C PHE A 42 5.91 4.68 8.69
N VAL A 43 5.15 5.49 7.97
CA VAL A 43 3.69 5.50 7.95
C VAL A 43 3.24 5.26 6.52
N VAL A 44 2.20 4.45 6.35
CA VAL A 44 1.54 4.28 5.06
C VAL A 44 0.34 5.21 4.99
N ASN A 45 0.38 6.17 4.09
CA ASN A 45 -0.71 7.11 3.85
C ASN A 45 -1.46 6.70 2.58
N ILE A 46 -2.77 6.55 2.66
CA ILE A 46 -3.61 6.33 1.49
C ILE A 46 -3.90 7.69 0.85
N THR A 47 -3.32 7.91 -0.32
CA THR A 47 -3.33 9.19 -1.02
C THR A 47 -4.47 9.32 -2.02
N SER A 48 -5.06 8.21 -2.47
CA SER A 48 -6.22 8.25 -3.36
C SER A 48 -6.99 6.92 -3.40
N GLY A 49 -8.30 6.99 -3.67
CA GLY A 49 -9.14 5.83 -3.92
C GLY A 49 -9.41 4.94 -2.70
N THR A 50 -10.01 3.77 -2.93
CA THR A 50 -10.30 2.76 -1.91
C THR A 50 -9.85 1.39 -2.39
N GLY A 51 -9.21 0.61 -1.53
CA GLY A 51 -8.72 -0.70 -1.90
C GLY A 51 -8.21 -1.52 -0.73
N ASP A 52 -7.84 -2.75 -1.04
CA ASP A 52 -7.22 -3.67 -0.10
C ASP A 52 -5.71 -3.49 -0.15
N LEU A 53 -5.08 -3.42 1.03
CA LEU A 53 -3.62 -3.35 1.16
C LEU A 53 -3.09 -4.66 1.75
N TYR A 54 -1.95 -5.10 1.26
CA TYR A 54 -1.27 -6.34 1.63
C TYR A 54 0.18 -6.04 2.00
N ILE A 55 0.70 -6.74 3.01
CA ILE A 55 2.16 -6.92 3.16
C ILE A 55 2.58 -8.16 2.36
N VAL A 56 3.75 -8.15 1.75
CA VAL A 56 4.19 -9.25 0.87
C VAL A 56 5.55 -9.82 1.27
N ASP A 57 5.75 -11.10 0.99
CA ASP A 57 7.01 -11.81 1.24
C ASP A 57 8.21 -11.13 0.60
N LYS A 58 9.36 -11.13 1.29
CA LYS A 58 10.66 -10.90 0.64
C LYS A 58 11.09 -12.14 -0.14
N ILE A 59 11.40 -11.96 -1.43
CA ILE A 59 12.02 -13.01 -2.25
C ILE A 59 13.53 -12.78 -2.34
N ASP A 60 14.30 -13.63 -1.66
CA ASP A 60 15.76 -13.53 -1.60
C ASP A 60 16.45 -13.88 -2.94
N LYS A 61 17.66 -13.35 -3.13
CA LYS A 61 18.45 -13.35 -4.36
C LYS A 61 18.85 -14.75 -4.88
N MET A 62 18.81 -15.78 -4.05
CA MET A 62 19.23 -17.13 -4.43
C MET A 62 18.11 -18.01 -4.98
N CYS A 63 16.87 -17.51 -5.15
CA CYS A 63 15.73 -18.25 -5.72
C CYS A 63 15.42 -19.59 -5.04
N ASN A 64 16.07 -19.90 -3.92
CA ASN A 64 15.91 -21.16 -3.24
C ASN A 64 14.69 -21.04 -2.33
N VAL A 65 13.50 -21.04 -2.93
CA VAL A 65 12.22 -20.91 -2.23
C VAL A 65 12.07 -22.01 -1.18
N ASP A 66 12.66 -23.19 -1.44
CA ASP A 66 12.66 -24.34 -0.54
C ASP A 66 13.43 -24.06 0.77
N ASN A 67 14.36 -23.10 0.76
CA ASN A 67 15.16 -22.67 1.92
C ASN A 67 15.02 -21.18 2.25
N ASN A 68 14.06 -20.45 1.67
CA ASN A 68 13.84 -19.05 2.00
C ASN A 68 13.17 -18.96 3.38
N ASN A 69 14.01 -18.85 4.41
CA ASN A 69 13.57 -18.74 5.79
C ASN A 69 13.07 -17.33 6.15
N GLU A 70 13.06 -16.39 5.21
CA GLU A 70 12.64 -14.99 5.42
C GLU A 70 11.22 -14.68 4.91
N VAL A 71 10.54 -15.64 4.27
CA VAL A 71 9.12 -15.46 3.90
C VAL A 71 8.25 -15.30 5.13
N LEU A 72 7.21 -14.45 5.05
CA LEU A 72 6.44 -14.02 6.21
C LEU A 72 5.83 -15.19 6.97
N LYS A 73 5.26 -16.20 6.30
CA LYS A 73 4.73 -17.41 6.98
C LYS A 73 5.73 -18.13 7.90
N ASN A 74 7.03 -17.98 7.65
CA ASN A 74 8.08 -18.64 8.42
C ASN A 74 8.55 -17.77 9.60
N VAL A 75 8.48 -16.44 9.47
CA VAL A 75 9.03 -15.49 10.45
C VAL A 75 7.99 -14.73 11.26
N MET A 76 6.73 -14.75 10.85
CA MET A 76 5.62 -14.00 11.44
C MET A 76 4.65 -14.95 12.13
N SER A 77 4.26 -14.63 13.36
CA SER A 77 3.18 -15.32 14.09
C SER A 77 1.86 -14.55 14.01
N ASP A 78 1.93 -13.23 13.90
CA ASP A 78 0.75 -12.38 13.72
C ASP A 78 1.13 -11.04 13.08
N TYR A 79 0.14 -10.34 12.55
CA TYR A 79 0.34 -9.04 11.91
C TYR A 79 -0.91 -8.21 11.86
N GLY A 80 -0.71 -6.93 11.56
CA GLY A 80 -1.79 -6.02 11.26
C GLY A 80 -1.32 -4.59 11.10
N TYR A 81 -2.22 -3.66 11.38
CA TYR A 81 -1.99 -2.24 11.25
C TYR A 81 -2.41 -1.48 12.51
N ILE A 82 -1.88 -0.27 12.64
CA ILE A 82 -2.20 0.70 13.68
C ILE A 82 -2.90 1.86 12.99
N ASN A 83 -4.11 2.20 13.41
CA ASN A 83 -4.79 3.38 12.88
C ASN A 83 -4.15 4.65 13.46
N MET A 84 -3.53 5.49 12.65
CA MET A 84 -2.81 6.67 13.16
C MET A 84 -3.72 7.77 13.73
N LYS A 85 -5.03 7.71 13.48
CA LYS A 85 -6.01 8.64 14.06
C LYS A 85 -6.43 8.21 15.46
N THR A 86 -6.60 6.91 15.69
CA THR A 86 -7.12 6.36 16.96
C THR A 86 -6.07 5.70 17.83
N ASN A 87 -4.88 5.40 17.28
CA ASN A 87 -3.83 4.56 17.85
C ASN A 87 -4.28 3.12 18.18
N GLU A 88 -5.36 2.66 17.56
CA GLU A 88 -5.87 1.29 17.76
C GLU A 88 -5.15 0.28 16.89
N TYR A 89 -4.84 -0.88 17.48
CA TYR A 89 -4.26 -2.02 16.79
C TYR A 89 -5.38 -2.87 16.17
N SER A 90 -5.31 -3.07 14.86
CA SER A 90 -6.18 -3.98 14.13
C SER A 90 -5.38 -5.13 13.57
N ARG A 91 -5.93 -6.34 13.65
CA ARG A 91 -5.30 -7.56 13.10
C ARG A 91 -5.57 -7.66 11.60
N GLY A 92 -4.57 -8.14 10.86
CA GLY A 92 -4.74 -8.55 9.47
C GLY A 92 -5.75 -9.70 9.33
N THR A 93 -6.26 -9.91 8.12
CA THR A 93 -7.37 -10.86 7.89
C THR A 93 -6.89 -12.30 7.63
N TRP A 94 -5.58 -12.51 7.46
CA TRP A 94 -4.97 -13.76 6.99
C TRP A 94 -5.40 -14.20 5.58
N GLU A 95 -6.19 -13.41 4.86
CA GLU A 95 -6.46 -13.64 3.45
C GLU A 95 -5.16 -13.48 2.65
N THR A 96 -4.88 -14.44 1.77
CA THR A 96 -3.65 -14.46 0.97
C THR A 96 -3.91 -14.43 -0.52
N MET A 97 -2.94 -13.95 -1.28
CA MET A 97 -2.93 -14.02 -2.74
C MET A 97 -1.51 -14.19 -3.27
N VAL A 98 -1.38 -14.74 -4.47
CA VAL A 98 -0.12 -14.65 -5.23
C VAL A 98 -0.06 -13.28 -5.88
N VAL A 99 0.95 -12.48 -5.52
CA VAL A 99 1.13 -11.10 -5.97
C VAL A 99 2.02 -11.03 -7.21
N LYS A 100 3.10 -11.79 -7.20
CA LYS A 100 4.01 -11.95 -8.34
C LYS A 100 4.40 -13.41 -8.44
N ASP A 101 4.60 -13.87 -9.67
CA ASP A 101 5.20 -15.15 -9.97
C ASP A 101 6.33 -15.00 -11.00
N LYS A 102 7.36 -15.83 -10.85
CA LYS A 102 8.46 -15.94 -11.81
C LYS A 102 8.76 -17.41 -12.05
N ARG A 103 8.78 -17.81 -13.31
CA ARG A 103 9.27 -19.13 -13.72
C ARG A 103 10.78 -19.04 -13.92
N GLU A 104 11.52 -19.90 -13.25
CA GLU A 104 12.95 -20.05 -13.44
C GLU A 104 13.28 -20.93 -14.66
N GLU A 105 14.52 -20.78 -15.15
CA GLU A 105 15.08 -21.53 -16.28
C GLU A 105 15.00 -23.05 -16.09
N TRP A 106 14.98 -23.53 -14.85
CA TRP A 106 14.89 -24.94 -14.48
C TRP A 106 13.48 -25.40 -14.06
N GLY A 107 12.44 -24.63 -14.38
CA GLY A 107 11.05 -25.00 -14.17
C GLY A 107 10.53 -24.83 -12.74
N LYS A 108 11.32 -24.28 -11.82
CA LYS A 108 10.83 -23.87 -10.50
C LYS A 108 10.00 -22.60 -10.63
N ASN A 109 8.80 -22.60 -10.05
CA ASN A 109 7.98 -21.40 -9.94
C ASN A 109 8.24 -20.75 -8.57
N ILE A 110 8.55 -19.46 -8.60
CA ILE A 110 8.69 -18.61 -7.41
C ILE A 110 7.41 -17.82 -7.26
N TYR A 111 6.84 -17.82 -6.07
CA TYR A 111 5.62 -17.08 -5.73
C TYR A 111 5.91 -16.10 -4.60
N GLN A 112 5.50 -14.85 -4.78
CA GLN A 112 5.43 -13.86 -3.71
C GLN A 112 4.00 -13.85 -3.16
N THR A 113 3.85 -14.22 -1.89
CA THR A 113 2.56 -14.22 -1.21
C THR A 113 2.30 -12.85 -0.61
N GLY A 114 1.11 -12.32 -0.83
CA GLY A 114 0.57 -11.17 -0.10
C GLY A 114 -0.36 -11.62 1.01
N TYR A 115 -0.30 -10.93 2.15
CA TYR A 115 -1.13 -11.13 3.33
C TYR A 115 -1.93 -9.85 3.58
N LYS A 116 -3.26 -9.96 3.51
CA LYS A 116 -4.14 -8.79 3.56
C LYS A 116 -4.13 -8.15 4.94
N LEU A 117 -3.87 -6.85 4.97
CA LEU A 117 -4.00 -6.02 6.17
C LEU A 117 -5.46 -5.63 6.40
N GLY A 118 -6.14 -5.19 5.33
CA GLY A 118 -7.51 -4.69 5.40
C GLY A 118 -7.87 -3.85 4.19
N LYS A 119 -9.03 -3.22 4.27
CA LYS A 119 -9.53 -2.25 3.28
C LYS A 119 -9.33 -0.84 3.81
N PHE A 120 -8.80 0.04 2.98
CA PHE A 120 -8.50 1.42 3.33
C PHE A 120 -8.99 2.38 2.25
N SER A 121 -9.25 3.62 2.64
CA SER A 121 -9.71 4.69 1.75
C SER A 121 -8.82 5.92 1.84
N GLU A 122 -8.91 6.79 0.85
CA GLU A 122 -8.21 8.07 0.82
C GLU A 122 -8.31 8.83 2.15
N GLY A 123 -7.16 9.30 2.64
CA GLY A 123 -7.04 9.98 3.92
C GLY A 123 -6.89 9.04 5.13
N ASP A 124 -6.88 7.73 4.94
CA ASP A 124 -6.41 6.78 5.95
C ASP A 124 -4.89 6.83 6.07
N SER A 125 -4.41 6.66 7.30
CA SER A 125 -3.00 6.65 7.63
C SER A 125 -2.76 5.53 8.64
N ILE A 126 -1.82 4.64 8.34
CA ILE A 126 -1.57 3.45 9.14
C ILE A 126 -0.09 3.22 9.44
N GLY A 127 0.18 2.76 10.65
CA GLY A 127 1.41 2.06 10.99
C GLY A 127 1.25 0.55 10.75
N ILE A 128 2.36 -0.16 10.60
CA ILE A 128 2.38 -1.61 10.48
C ILE A 128 2.90 -2.21 11.78
N TRP A 129 2.33 -3.34 12.19
CA TRP A 129 2.89 -4.15 13.28
C TRP A 129 2.97 -5.61 12.87
N ILE A 130 4.03 -6.28 13.30
CA ILE A 130 4.27 -7.70 13.04
C ILE A 130 4.81 -8.33 14.31
N ASP A 131 4.21 -9.45 14.70
CA ASP A 131 4.68 -10.31 15.78
C ASP A 131 5.63 -11.35 15.20
N ASN A 132 6.88 -11.38 15.69
CA ASN A 132 7.86 -12.35 15.25
C ASN A 132 7.53 -13.75 15.77
N LYS A 133 7.69 -14.74 14.90
CA LYS A 133 7.56 -16.16 15.22
C LYS A 133 8.87 -16.63 15.82
N GLN A 134 8.96 -16.61 17.14
CA GLN A 134 10.13 -17.11 17.85
C GLN A 134 10.18 -18.63 17.82
N MET A 135 11.39 -19.18 17.65
CA MET A 135 11.62 -20.63 17.81
C MET A 135 11.52 -21.07 19.28
N LYS A 136 11.78 -20.17 20.24
CA LYS A 136 11.70 -20.43 21.69
C LYS A 136 11.30 -19.14 22.44
N GLY A 137 10.05 -19.04 22.89
CA GLY A 137 9.52 -17.88 23.63
C GLY A 137 8.18 -17.41 23.10
N GLY A 138 7.54 -16.46 23.80
CA GLY A 138 6.34 -15.76 23.30
C GLY A 138 6.71 -14.75 22.22
N ALA A 139 5.83 -14.57 21.23
CA ALA A 139 6.05 -13.66 20.11
C ALA A 139 6.40 -12.23 20.59
N GLU A 140 7.31 -11.57 19.87
CA GLU A 140 7.71 -10.18 20.12
C GLU A 140 7.13 -9.31 19.01
N ARG A 141 6.46 -8.23 19.41
CA ARG A 141 5.87 -7.25 18.49
C ARG A 141 6.89 -6.18 18.14
N SER A 142 6.96 -5.82 16.87
CA SER A 142 7.56 -4.56 16.42
C SER A 142 6.56 -3.75 15.61
N THR A 143 6.74 -2.43 15.61
CA THR A 143 5.88 -1.47 14.93
C THR A 143 6.68 -0.55 14.00
N SER A 144 6.06 -0.05 12.93
CA SER A 144 6.70 0.90 12.00
C SER A 144 6.66 2.35 12.48
N VAL A 145 5.87 2.62 13.53
CA VAL A 145 5.61 3.95 14.09
C VAL A 145 5.99 3.97 15.58
N HIS A 146 6.13 5.16 16.15
CA HIS A 146 6.59 5.30 17.53
C HIS A 146 5.54 4.87 18.55
N THR A 147 5.63 3.60 18.97
CA THR A 147 4.84 3.01 20.05
C THR A 147 5.74 2.37 21.10
N GLU A 148 5.16 1.86 22.18
CA GLU A 148 5.85 1.07 23.22
C GLU A 148 6.46 -0.23 22.70
N PHE A 149 6.02 -0.73 21.54
CA PHE A 149 6.57 -1.91 20.88
C PHE A 149 7.60 -1.57 19.80
N PHE A 150 7.93 -0.28 19.61
CA PHE A 150 8.97 0.08 18.67
C PHE A 150 10.32 -0.42 19.17
N THR A 151 10.95 -1.26 18.36
CA THR A 151 12.21 -1.94 18.68
C THR A 151 13.27 -1.54 17.66
N TYR A 152 14.54 -1.44 18.10
CA TYR A 152 15.74 -1.02 17.33
C TYR A 152 15.50 -0.23 16.05
N GLY A 153 15.88 1.05 16.04
CA GLY A 153 15.81 1.78 14.80
C GLY A 153 16.59 1.08 13.67
N THR A 154 15.88 1.00 12.55
CA THR A 154 16.17 0.00 11.52
C THR A 154 17.13 0.61 10.48
N GLY A 155 18.20 -0.10 10.14
CA GLY A 155 19.27 0.39 9.24
C GLY A 155 19.01 0.25 7.73
N TYR A 156 17.87 -0.33 7.33
CA TYR A 156 17.54 -0.57 5.94
C TYR A 156 16.75 0.62 5.40
N LYS A 157 17.17 1.09 4.24
CA LYS A 157 16.49 2.16 3.52
C LYS A 157 15.30 1.55 2.80
N LEU A 158 14.11 2.11 3.02
CA LEU A 158 12.94 1.85 2.18
C LEU A 158 13.32 2.06 0.71
N GLY A 159 12.85 1.16 -0.16
CA GLY A 159 13.12 1.21 -1.60
C GLY A 159 14.30 0.35 -2.07
N GLN A 160 14.91 -0.47 -1.21
CA GLN A 160 15.70 -1.59 -1.74
C GLN A 160 14.75 -2.67 -2.24
N GLN A 161 15.02 -3.14 -3.45
CA GLN A 161 14.18 -4.10 -4.14
C GLN A 161 14.62 -5.53 -3.84
N ASP A 162 13.64 -6.39 -3.62
CA ASP A 162 13.82 -7.83 -3.68
C ASP A 162 14.07 -8.30 -5.13
N MET A 163 14.27 -9.60 -5.31
CA MET A 163 14.55 -10.15 -6.63
C MET A 163 13.40 -10.00 -7.65
N LEU A 164 12.17 -9.83 -7.17
CA LEU A 164 11.01 -9.60 -8.03
C LEU A 164 10.72 -8.10 -8.22
N GLY A 165 11.64 -7.22 -7.81
CA GLY A 165 11.50 -5.77 -7.96
C GLY A 165 10.51 -5.16 -6.97
N THR A 166 10.22 -5.82 -5.85
CA THR A 166 9.36 -5.30 -4.79
C THR A 166 10.19 -4.48 -3.82
N ASP A 167 9.85 -3.21 -3.65
CA ASP A 167 10.45 -2.35 -2.63
C ASP A 167 10.14 -2.89 -1.23
N LEU A 168 11.17 -3.00 -0.40
CA LEU A 168 11.07 -3.60 0.93
C LEU A 168 11.09 -2.54 2.03
N ALA A 169 10.23 -2.75 3.01
CA ALA A 169 10.30 -2.23 4.36
C ALA A 169 10.89 -3.29 5.31
N GLN A 170 11.25 -2.87 6.52
CA GLN A 170 11.68 -3.79 7.56
C GLN A 170 11.20 -3.38 8.94
N LEU A 171 11.10 -4.37 9.83
CA LEU A 171 10.93 -4.21 11.27
C LEU A 171 12.04 -4.96 11.99
N ALA A 172 12.57 -4.37 13.06
CA ALA A 172 13.65 -4.92 13.85
C ALA A 172 13.13 -5.53 15.16
N TYR A 173 13.87 -6.50 15.69
CA TYR A 173 13.50 -7.27 16.88
C TYR A 173 14.74 -7.52 17.76
N ASP A 174 14.54 -7.62 19.06
CA ASP A 174 15.53 -8.11 20.03
C ASP A 174 15.88 -9.57 19.77
N LYS A 175 14.88 -10.37 19.41
CA LYS A 175 15.00 -11.83 19.29
C LYS A 175 14.99 -12.30 17.85
N ASN A 176 15.38 -13.55 17.63
CA ASN A 176 15.43 -14.15 16.30
C ASN A 176 14.02 -14.44 15.74
N PRO A 177 13.74 -14.10 14.47
CA PRO A 177 14.62 -13.35 13.56
C PRO A 177 14.72 -11.87 13.96
N LYS A 178 15.96 -11.33 14.00
CA LYS A 178 16.22 -9.94 14.42
C LYS A 178 15.66 -8.89 13.47
N THR A 179 15.25 -9.31 12.29
CA THR A 179 14.68 -8.43 11.27
C THR A 179 13.68 -9.22 10.44
N ILE A 180 12.54 -8.61 10.15
CA ILE A 180 11.56 -9.11 9.19
C ILE A 180 11.47 -8.09 8.06
N TYR A 181 11.63 -8.57 6.83
CA TYR A 181 11.50 -7.79 5.61
C TYR A 181 10.16 -8.10 4.93
N PHE A 182 9.54 -7.09 4.36
CA PHE A 182 8.30 -7.24 3.60
C PHE A 182 8.11 -6.08 2.63
N GLY A 183 7.35 -6.31 1.57
CA GLY A 183 6.90 -5.23 0.67
C GLY A 183 5.44 -4.88 0.90
N PHE A 184 4.91 -4.04 0.02
CA PHE A 184 3.49 -3.68 -0.03
C PHE A 184 2.89 -4.01 -1.39
N HIS A 185 1.63 -4.45 -1.38
CA HIS A 185 0.82 -4.62 -2.59
C HIS A 185 -0.59 -4.08 -2.37
N LYS A 186 -1.18 -3.54 -3.42
CA LYS A 186 -2.49 -2.90 -3.38
C LYS A 186 -3.41 -3.54 -4.42
N VAL A 187 -4.67 -3.73 -4.04
CA VAL A 187 -5.73 -4.20 -4.93
C VAL A 187 -6.86 -3.19 -4.87
N GLU A 188 -7.22 -2.60 -6.01
CA GLU A 188 -8.28 -1.60 -6.08
C GLU A 188 -9.64 -2.26 -5.79
N SER A 189 -10.44 -1.62 -4.95
CA SER A 189 -11.84 -1.98 -4.80
C SER A 189 -12.66 -1.12 -5.74
N PRO A 190 -13.41 -1.70 -6.70
CA PRO A 190 -14.27 -0.91 -7.56
C PRO A 190 -15.39 -0.28 -6.71
N THR A 191 -15.29 1.02 -6.45
CA THR A 191 -16.38 1.81 -5.86
C THR A 191 -17.17 2.46 -6.99
N PHE A 192 -18.32 1.87 -7.33
CA PHE A 192 -19.29 2.55 -8.19
C PHE A 192 -19.79 3.83 -7.51
N GLY A 193 -19.43 5.01 -8.01
CA GLY A 193 -20.20 6.24 -7.78
C GLY A 193 -19.48 7.49 -7.26
N GLN A 194 -18.16 7.51 -7.03
CA GLN A 194 -17.48 8.74 -6.59
C GLN A 194 -16.55 9.33 -7.67
N PRO A 195 -16.83 10.54 -8.20
CA PRO A 195 -15.97 11.18 -9.19
C PRO A 195 -14.67 11.69 -8.54
N LEU A 196 -13.58 11.61 -9.30
CA LEU A 196 -12.26 12.15 -8.93
C LEU A 196 -12.34 13.59 -8.34
N PRO A 197 -11.67 13.86 -7.20
CA PRO A 197 -11.53 15.20 -6.66
C PRO A 197 -10.90 16.14 -7.70
N GLY A 198 -11.57 17.27 -8.00
CA GLY A 198 -11.05 18.29 -8.91
C GLY A 198 -11.44 18.18 -10.39
N MET A 199 -12.23 17.19 -10.81
CA MET A 199 -12.69 17.08 -12.21
C MET A 199 -14.02 17.77 -12.54
N LEU A 200 -14.87 18.03 -11.53
CA LEU A 200 -16.12 18.80 -11.72
C LEU A 200 -15.85 20.23 -12.26
N PRO A 201 -14.85 20.99 -11.77
CA PRO A 201 -14.48 22.28 -12.36
C PRO A 201 -14.05 22.15 -13.83
N THR A 202 -13.26 21.14 -14.18
CA THR A 202 -12.72 20.95 -15.53
C THR A 202 -13.81 20.60 -16.55
N PHE A 203 -14.82 19.80 -16.15
CA PHE A 203 -15.99 19.52 -16.99
C PHE A 203 -16.94 20.71 -17.12
N LEU A 204 -17.13 21.51 -16.06
CA LEU A 204 -17.94 22.74 -16.11
C LEU A 204 -17.27 23.84 -16.95
N LEU A 205 -15.94 23.94 -16.90
CA LEU A 205 -15.16 24.87 -17.74
C LEU A 205 -15.08 24.40 -19.19
N GLY A 206 -14.98 23.09 -19.46
CA GLY A 206 -15.05 22.54 -20.82
C GLY A 206 -16.43 22.65 -21.48
N GLY A 207 -17.51 22.50 -20.70
CA GLY A 207 -18.89 22.62 -21.19
C GLY A 207 -19.33 24.05 -21.52
N SER A 208 -18.77 25.05 -20.83
CA SER A 208 -19.08 26.47 -21.05
C SER A 208 -18.46 27.03 -22.34
N VAL A 209 -17.31 26.51 -22.78
CA VAL A 209 -16.70 26.88 -24.07
C VAL A 209 -17.54 26.40 -25.26
N LEU A 210 -18.20 25.24 -25.16
CA LEU A 210 -19.09 24.73 -26.22
C LEU A 210 -20.46 25.45 -26.27
N GLY A 211 -20.95 25.97 -25.14
CA GLY A 211 -22.19 26.75 -25.09
C GLY A 211 -22.06 28.15 -25.70
N ALA A 212 -20.94 28.83 -25.49
CA ALA A 212 -20.73 30.19 -25.98
C ALA A 212 -20.47 30.27 -27.50
N VAL A 213 -19.78 29.27 -28.08
CA VAL A 213 -19.47 29.24 -29.52
C VAL A 213 -20.72 28.89 -30.35
N GLY A 214 -21.65 28.10 -29.80
CA GLY A 214 -22.92 27.73 -30.47
C GLY A 214 -23.92 28.88 -30.62
N LEU A 215 -23.91 29.84 -29.69
CA LEU A 215 -24.82 31.00 -29.73
C LEU A 215 -24.36 32.08 -30.72
N LYS A 216 -23.05 32.21 -31.00
CA LYS A 216 -22.53 33.21 -31.94
C LYS A 216 -22.79 32.86 -33.41
N ARG A 217 -22.95 31.56 -33.74
CA ARG A 217 -23.24 31.10 -35.12
C ARG A 217 -24.70 31.26 -35.54
N ARG A 218 -25.63 31.46 -34.60
CA ARG A 218 -27.07 31.58 -34.91
C ARG A 218 -27.53 33.00 -35.21
N ARG A 219 -26.70 34.01 -34.92
CA ARG A 219 -27.03 35.42 -35.10
C ARG A 219 -26.62 35.99 -36.48
N ASN A 220 -25.81 35.25 -37.26
CA ASN A 220 -25.39 35.64 -38.61
C ASN A 220 -26.15 34.90 -39.74
N ARG A 221 -27.34 34.37 -39.43
CA ARG A 221 -28.25 33.74 -40.42
C ARG A 221 -29.71 34.19 -40.20
N ALA A 222 -29.89 35.46 -39.84
CA ALA A 222 -31.18 36.15 -39.90
C ALA A 222 -31.11 37.13 -41.07
#